data_AF-A0A0D0BQ87-F1
#
_entry.id   AF-A0A0D0BQ87-F1
#
_cell.length_a   1.000
_cell.length_b   1.000
_cell.length_c   1.000
_cell.angle_alpha   90.00
_cell.angle_beta   90.00
_cell.angle_gamma   90.00
#
_symmetry.space_group_name_H-M   'P 1'
#
loop_
_entity.id
_entity.type
_entity.pdbx_description
1 polymer ?
#
loop_
_entity_poly.entity_id
_entity_poly.type
_entity_poly.pdbx_seq_one_letter_code
_entity_poly.pdbx_strand_id
1 'polypeptide(L)'
;LTMALAEGIQTLEVNHMRNYTRPDNVFCSSHLLDSFTHCGVQAELQPVGTDHLPIIMEMDFTPKRMNTPPRHNFRATNLDKYKEVLEQQLGSIALPGELTMVDDIKARLELIMHKIQATINATVPFSKPSPFTKRWWTAELDQEKTVVK
;
A
#
# COMPACT_ATOMS: atom_id res chain seq x y z
N LEU A 1 0.71 -22.47 8.64
CA LEU A 1 -0.66 -22.37 9.18
C LEU A 1 -0.55 -22.33 10.69
N THR A 2 -1.29 -21.44 11.35
CA THR A 2 -1.27 -21.26 12.81
C THR A 2 -2.70 -21.42 13.34
N MET A 3 -2.84 -21.97 14.53
CA MET A 3 -4.14 -22.09 15.21
C MET A 3 -4.56 -20.72 15.75
N ALA A 4 -5.66 -20.16 15.25
CA ALA A 4 -6.21 -18.88 15.71
C ALA A 4 -7.13 -19.04 16.93
N LEU A 5 -7.83 -20.18 17.03
CA LEU A 5 -8.63 -20.51 18.22
C LEU A 5 -7.71 -21.01 19.33
N ALA A 6 -7.74 -20.38 20.50
CA ALA A 6 -6.84 -20.73 21.59
C ALA A 6 -6.95 -22.20 22.03
N GLU A 7 -5.85 -22.72 22.57
CA GLU A 7 -5.81 -24.09 23.08
C GLU A 7 -6.77 -24.29 24.27
N GLY A 8 -7.39 -25.48 24.35
CA GLY A 8 -8.28 -25.83 25.45
C GLY A 8 -9.70 -25.27 25.38
N ILE A 9 -10.04 -24.49 24.35
CA ILE A 9 -11.42 -24.01 24.16
C ILE A 9 -12.32 -25.17 23.73
N GLN A 10 -13.41 -25.36 24.47
CA GLN A 10 -14.45 -26.35 24.19
C GLN A 10 -15.34 -25.85 23.06
N THR A 11 -15.58 -26.68 22.03
CA THR A 11 -16.40 -26.30 20.86
C THR A 11 -17.63 -27.18 20.67
N LEU A 12 -17.78 -28.24 21.46
CA LEU A 12 -18.90 -29.16 21.39
C LEU A 12 -19.25 -29.70 22.77
N GLU A 13 -20.54 -29.81 23.08
CA GLU A 13 -21.10 -30.47 24.26
C GLU A 13 -21.69 -31.84 23.89
N VAL A 14 -20.95 -32.93 24.14
CA VAL A 14 -21.34 -34.30 23.84
C VAL A 14 -22.39 -34.76 24.84
N ASN A 15 -23.63 -34.93 24.37
CA ASN A 15 -24.80 -35.27 25.16
C ASN A 15 -25.09 -34.20 26.24
N HIS A 16 -26.37 -34.03 26.60
CA HIS A 16 -26.82 -33.08 27.64
C HIS A 16 -26.26 -33.32 29.07
N MET A 17 -25.24 -34.18 29.20
CA MET A 17 -24.48 -34.48 30.42
C MET A 17 -23.27 -33.56 30.62
N ARG A 18 -23.10 -32.49 29.81
CA ARG A 18 -21.99 -31.51 29.91
C ARG A 18 -20.59 -32.09 29.68
N ASN A 19 -20.46 -33.10 28.80
CA ASN A 19 -19.15 -33.59 28.39
C ASN A 19 -18.63 -32.73 27.23
N TYR A 20 -17.66 -31.87 27.49
CA TYR A 20 -17.16 -30.95 26.46
C TYR A 20 -15.97 -31.51 25.70
N THR A 21 -15.97 -31.31 24.38
CA THR A 21 -14.87 -31.70 23.48
C THR A 21 -14.54 -30.56 22.51
N ARG A 22 -13.46 -30.73 21.72
CA ARG A 22 -12.98 -29.75 20.74
C ARG A 22 -12.70 -30.40 19.38
N PRO A 23 -13.72 -30.83 18.64
CA PRO A 23 -13.53 -31.27 17.26
C PRO A 23 -13.24 -30.09 16.31
N ASP A 24 -13.68 -28.88 16.64
CA ASP A 24 -13.64 -27.73 15.73
C ASP A 24 -12.38 -26.89 15.95
N ASN A 25 -11.78 -26.45 14.83
CA ASN A 25 -10.53 -25.70 14.82
C ASN A 25 -10.63 -24.52 13.86
N VAL A 26 -9.90 -23.44 14.18
CA VAL A 26 -9.74 -22.28 13.30
C VAL A 26 -8.26 -22.11 13.01
N PHE A 27 -7.89 -22.26 11.74
CA PHE A 27 -6.53 -22.06 11.27
C PHE A 27 -6.44 -20.83 10.38
N CYS A 28 -5.34 -20.09 10.48
CA CYS A 28 -5.04 -18.97 9.59
C CYS A 28 -3.59 -19.02 9.09
N SER A 29 -3.27 -18.20 8.10
CA SER A 29 -1.88 -17.93 7.76
C SER A 29 -1.24 -17.12 8.89
N SER A 30 0.08 -17.26 9.09
CA SER A 30 0.81 -16.52 10.12
C SER A 30 0.67 -15.00 9.94
N HIS A 31 0.56 -14.52 8.70
CA HIS A 31 0.39 -13.10 8.37
C HIS A 31 -0.98 -12.53 8.76
N LEU A 32 -2.00 -13.37 8.92
CA LEU A 32 -3.34 -12.93 9.30
C LEU A 32 -3.60 -13.00 10.79
N LEU A 33 -2.73 -13.65 11.56
CA LEU A 33 -2.93 -13.84 13.00
C LEU A 33 -3.05 -12.49 13.73
N ASP A 34 -2.21 -11.53 13.38
CA ASP A 34 -2.23 -10.17 13.94
C ASP A 34 -3.50 -9.38 13.57
N SER A 35 -4.26 -9.83 12.57
CA SER A 35 -5.52 -9.21 12.19
C SER A 35 -6.68 -9.70 13.05
N PHE A 36 -6.57 -10.85 13.74
CA PHE A 36 -7.62 -11.30 14.67
C PHE A 36 -7.63 -10.43 15.92
N THR A 37 -8.75 -9.77 16.15
CA THR A 37 -9.05 -9.06 17.40
C THR A 37 -9.73 -9.98 18.43
N HIS A 38 -10.45 -11.00 17.94
CA HIS A 38 -11.05 -12.04 18.76
C HIS A 38 -11.17 -13.35 17.96
N CYS A 39 -10.97 -14.48 18.64
CA CYS A 39 -11.30 -15.82 18.13
C CYS A 39 -11.64 -16.72 19.32
N GLY A 40 -12.92 -17.02 19.52
CA GLY A 40 -13.39 -17.69 20.74
C GLY A 40 -14.75 -18.35 20.56
N VAL A 41 -15.15 -19.13 21.55
CA VAL A 41 -16.48 -19.76 21.59
C VAL A 41 -17.44 -18.87 22.36
N GLN A 42 -18.64 -18.70 21.81
CA GLN A 42 -19.72 -17.93 22.42
C GLN A 42 -20.90 -18.86 22.71
N ALA A 43 -20.83 -19.54 23.85
CA ALA A 43 -21.76 -20.61 24.21
C ALA A 43 -23.21 -20.11 24.37
N GLU A 44 -23.41 -18.86 24.81
CA GLU A 44 -24.73 -18.25 24.92
C GLU A 44 -25.45 -18.06 23.58
N LEU A 45 -24.73 -18.14 22.46
CA LEU A 45 -25.30 -18.10 21.11
C LEU A 45 -25.62 -19.48 20.55
N GLN A 46 -25.44 -20.56 21.32
CA GLN A 46 -25.72 -21.92 20.88
C GLN A 46 -27.17 -22.03 20.38
N PRO A 47 -27.39 -22.38 19.10
CA PRO A 47 -28.73 -22.60 18.58
C PRO A 47 -29.45 -23.73 19.33
N VAL A 48 -30.78 -23.68 19.35
CA VAL A 48 -31.58 -24.75 19.94
C VAL A 48 -31.41 -26.04 19.13
N GLY A 49 -31.04 -27.13 19.79
CA GLY A 49 -30.94 -28.45 19.19
C GLY A 49 -29.60 -28.80 18.53
N THR A 50 -28.57 -27.96 18.68
CA THR A 50 -27.19 -28.31 18.30
C THR A 50 -26.35 -28.60 19.54
N ASP A 51 -25.45 -29.57 19.44
CA ASP A 51 -24.41 -29.89 20.41
C ASP A 51 -23.11 -29.08 20.18
N HIS A 52 -22.92 -28.52 18.98
CA HIS A 52 -21.81 -27.62 18.70
C HIS A 52 -22.03 -26.21 19.28
N LEU A 53 -20.97 -25.66 19.87
CA LEU A 53 -20.89 -24.29 20.37
C LEU A 53 -20.35 -23.36 19.26
N PRO A 54 -20.99 -22.21 18.98
CA PRO A 54 -20.52 -21.28 17.96
C PRO A 54 -19.12 -20.74 18.24
N ILE A 55 -18.27 -20.71 17.22
CA ILE A 55 -16.98 -20.01 17.23
C ILE A 55 -17.13 -18.66 16.51
N ILE A 56 -16.78 -17.58 17.19
CA ILE A 56 -16.81 -16.22 16.68
C ILE A 56 -15.39 -15.76 16.37
N MET A 57 -15.21 -15.21 15.18
CA MET A 57 -13.96 -14.61 14.71
C MET A 57 -14.20 -13.14 14.38
N GLU A 58 -13.41 -12.27 14.97
CA GLU A 58 -13.42 -10.84 14.66
C GLU A 58 -12.05 -10.42 14.16
N MET A 59 -12.01 -9.78 13.00
CA MET A 59 -10.76 -9.36 12.36
C MET A 59 -10.77 -7.87 12.04
N ASP A 60 -9.66 -7.20 12.34
CA ASP A 60 -9.42 -5.81 11.96
C ASP A 60 -8.69 -5.75 10.60
N PHE A 61 -9.42 -5.31 9.58
CA PHE A 61 -8.89 -5.04 8.25
C PHE A 61 -8.72 -3.54 7.98
N THR A 62 -8.71 -2.71 9.02
CA THR A 62 -8.51 -1.27 8.88
C THR A 62 -7.18 -1.04 8.16
N PRO A 63 -7.20 -0.45 6.95
CA PRO A 63 -5.98 -0.22 6.21
C PRO A 63 -5.11 0.74 7.01
N LYS A 64 -3.90 0.31 7.40
CA LYS A 64 -2.91 1.20 8.01
C LYS A 64 -2.70 2.38 7.07
N ARG A 65 -3.09 3.57 7.51
CA ARG A 65 -2.93 4.80 6.73
C ARG A 65 -1.45 5.12 6.64
N MET A 66 -0.83 4.65 5.57
CA MET A 66 0.54 5.00 5.26
C MET A 66 0.56 6.46 4.80
N ASN A 67 1.23 7.33 5.57
CA ASN A 67 1.60 8.65 5.10
C ASN A 67 2.72 8.49 4.05
N THR A 68 2.33 8.11 2.83
CA THR A 68 3.30 8.03 1.72
C THR A 68 3.80 9.44 1.44
N PRO A 69 5.13 9.67 1.36
CA PRO A 69 5.64 10.98 1.01
C PRO A 69 5.11 11.40 -0.37
N PRO A 70 4.92 12.71 -0.62
CA PRO A 70 4.52 13.21 -1.92
C PRO A 70 5.46 12.67 -3.01
N ARG A 71 4.89 12.09 -4.07
CA ARG A 71 5.65 11.54 -5.19
C ARG A 71 5.49 12.42 -6.42
N HIS A 72 6.57 12.68 -7.14
CA HIS A 72 6.52 13.38 -8.43
C HIS A 72 5.59 12.63 -9.41
N ASN A 73 4.67 13.37 -10.04
CA ASN A 73 3.73 12.87 -11.03
C ASN A 73 4.28 13.14 -12.44
N PHE A 74 5.17 12.27 -12.90
CA PHE A 74 5.77 12.40 -14.23
C PHE A 74 4.75 12.35 -15.38
N ARG A 75 3.59 11.71 -15.16
CA ARG A 75 2.51 11.66 -16.17
C ARG A 75 1.85 13.03 -16.37
N ALA A 76 1.82 13.86 -15.32
CA ALA A 76 1.23 15.19 -15.38
C ALA A 76 2.26 16.30 -15.71
N THR A 77 3.50 15.92 -16.04
CA THR A 77 4.54 16.88 -16.39
C THR A 77 4.24 17.52 -17.74
N ASN A 78 4.32 18.86 -17.81
CA ASN A 78 4.43 19.55 -19.09
C ASN A 78 5.84 19.28 -19.66
N LEU A 79 5.91 18.40 -20.66
CA LEU A 79 7.19 17.95 -21.23
C LEU A 79 7.95 19.07 -21.94
N ASP A 80 7.27 20.04 -22.54
CA ASP A 80 7.93 21.14 -23.24
C ASP A 80 8.64 22.06 -22.26
N LYS A 81 7.94 22.44 -21.17
CA LYS A 81 8.56 23.21 -20.07
C LYS A 81 9.69 22.45 -19.38
N TYR A 82 9.52 21.13 -19.20
CA TYR A 82 10.57 20.29 -18.63
C TYR A 82 11.84 20.33 -19.49
N LYS A 83 11.69 20.17 -20.82
CA LYS A 83 12.81 20.20 -21.77
C LYS A 83 13.51 21.55 -21.77
N GLU A 84 12.75 22.65 -21.84
CA GLU A 84 13.30 24.01 -21.81
C GLU A 84 14.17 24.24 -20.56
N VAL A 85 13.66 23.89 -19.38
CA VAL A 85 14.42 24.03 -18.13
C VAL A 85 15.62 23.08 -18.09
N LEU A 86 15.47 21.85 -18.59
CA LEU A 86 16.58 20.89 -18.63
C LEU A 86 17.71 21.39 -19.54
N GLU A 87 17.38 21.91 -20.72
CA GLU A 87 18.34 22.47 -21.67
C GLU A 87 19.08 23.66 -21.04
N GLN A 88 18.37 24.54 -20.33
CA GLN A 88 19.00 25.64 -19.59
C GLN A 88 19.94 25.13 -18.49
N GLN A 89 19.51 24.12 -17.71
CA GLN A 89 20.30 23.56 -16.61
C GLN A 89 21.56 22.84 -17.13
N LEU A 90 21.44 22.05 -18.20
CA LEU A 90 22.57 21.33 -18.79
C LEU A 90 23.48 22.26 -19.60
N GLY A 91 22.92 23.25 -20.29
CA GLY A 91 23.69 24.28 -21.01
C GLY A 91 24.52 25.17 -20.09
N SER A 92 24.17 25.27 -18.80
CA SER A 92 25.02 25.92 -17.80
C SER A 92 26.30 25.14 -17.45
N ILE A 93 26.39 23.88 -17.86
CA ILE A 93 27.58 23.05 -17.65
C ILE A 93 28.54 23.28 -18.82
N ALA A 94 29.75 23.74 -18.53
CA ALA A 94 30.81 23.88 -19.54
C ALA A 94 31.07 22.54 -20.24
N LEU A 95 31.22 22.55 -21.57
CA LEU A 95 31.59 21.36 -22.34
C LEU A 95 32.87 20.75 -21.77
N PRO A 96 32.92 19.44 -21.52
CA PRO A 96 34.10 18.83 -20.93
C PRO A 96 35.22 18.77 -21.98
N GLY A 97 36.46 18.97 -21.53
CA GLY A 97 37.62 18.48 -22.24
C GLY A 97 37.75 16.96 -22.10
N GLU A 98 38.90 16.39 -22.45
CA GLU A 98 39.16 14.97 -22.25
C GLU A 98 39.17 14.63 -20.74
N LEU A 99 38.24 13.78 -20.30
CA LEU A 99 38.14 13.32 -18.92
C LEU A 99 38.96 12.05 -18.76
N THR A 100 40.18 12.18 -18.24
CA THR A 100 41.12 11.06 -18.12
C THR A 100 41.17 10.45 -16.71
N MET A 101 40.72 11.19 -15.68
CA MET A 101 40.68 10.69 -14.30
C MET A 101 39.28 10.26 -13.88
N VAL A 102 39.23 9.17 -13.11
CA VAL A 102 37.97 8.60 -12.57
C VAL A 102 37.23 9.60 -11.69
N ASP A 103 37.95 10.39 -10.91
CA ASP A 103 37.34 11.37 -10.00
C ASP A 103 36.68 12.52 -10.78
N ASP A 104 37.28 12.96 -11.89
CA ASP A 104 36.68 13.97 -12.77
C ASP A 104 35.40 13.44 -13.42
N ILE A 105 35.38 12.16 -13.82
CA ILE A 105 34.18 11.50 -14.36
C ILE A 105 33.08 11.43 -13.30
N LYS A 106 33.40 11.04 -12.06
CA LYS A 106 32.42 10.98 -10.96
C LYS A 106 31.87 12.34 -10.62
N ALA A 107 32.72 13.35 -10.45
CA ALA A 107 32.29 14.71 -10.16
C ALA A 107 31.37 15.24 -11.26
N ARG A 108 31.68 14.91 -12.52
CA ARG A 108 30.85 15.26 -13.66
C ARG A 108 29.48 14.57 -13.65
N LEU A 109 29.45 13.27 -13.35
CA LEU A 109 28.21 12.51 -13.22
C LEU A 109 27.32 13.11 -12.12
N GLU A 110 27.88 13.37 -10.95
CA GLU A 110 27.16 13.99 -9.83
C GLU A 110 26.57 15.36 -10.20
N LEU A 111 27.34 16.19 -10.92
CA LEU A 111 26.86 17.47 -11.41
C LEU A 111 25.66 17.32 -12.36
N ILE A 112 25.73 16.40 -13.32
CA ILE A 112 24.64 16.14 -14.28
C ILE A 112 23.41 15.62 -13.54
N MET A 113 23.58 14.65 -12.64
CA MET A 113 22.50 14.09 -11.83
C MET A 113 21.84 15.16 -10.98
N HIS A 114 22.62 16.04 -10.36
CA HIS A 114 22.12 17.17 -9.59
C HIS A 114 21.26 18.12 -10.44
N LYS A 115 21.71 18.44 -11.66
CA LYS A 115 20.97 19.31 -12.59
C LYS A 115 19.66 18.68 -13.07
N ILE A 116 19.65 17.37 -13.32
CA ILE A 116 18.43 16.61 -13.64
C ILE A 116 17.47 16.65 -12.46
N GLN A 117 17.94 16.37 -11.24
CA GLN A 117 17.08 16.38 -10.06
C GLN A 117 16.53 17.78 -9.75
N ALA A 118 17.33 18.84 -9.93
CA ALA A 118 16.88 20.22 -9.81
C ALA A 118 15.77 20.54 -10.83
N THR A 119 15.90 20.05 -12.06
CA THR A 119 14.88 20.19 -13.10
C THR A 119 13.58 19.48 -12.70
N ILE A 120 13.68 18.23 -12.23
CA ILE A 120 12.52 17.46 -11.73
C ILE A 120 11.80 18.22 -10.63
N ASN A 121 12.55 18.73 -9.63
CA ASN A 121 11.97 19.45 -8.51
C ASN A 121 11.28 20.75 -8.94
N ALA A 122 11.80 21.44 -9.96
CA ALA A 122 11.26 22.70 -10.45
C ALA A 122 10.03 22.54 -11.35
N THR A 123 9.90 21.41 -12.06
CA THR A 123 8.95 21.29 -13.19
C THR A 123 7.97 20.12 -13.06
N VAL A 124 8.31 19.07 -12.32
CA VAL A 124 7.44 17.89 -12.18
C VAL A 124 6.54 18.08 -10.97
N PRO A 125 5.21 18.20 -11.15
CA PRO A 125 4.30 18.43 -10.04
C PRO A 125 4.28 17.23 -9.09
N PHE A 126 4.07 17.47 -7.80
CA PHE A 126 3.78 16.39 -6.86
C PHE A 126 2.37 15.84 -7.07
N SER A 127 2.25 14.52 -6.93
CA SER A 127 0.98 13.81 -6.83
C SER A 127 0.23 14.33 -5.61
N LYS A 128 -1.06 14.63 -5.80
CA LYS A 128 -1.99 14.98 -4.72
C LYS A 128 -2.92 13.79 -4.49
N PRO A 129 -2.48 12.73 -3.78
CA PRO A 129 -3.35 11.61 -3.50
C PRO A 129 -4.54 12.09 -2.66
N SER A 130 -5.74 12.02 -3.23
CA SER A 130 -6.99 12.28 -2.53
C SER A 130 -7.73 10.96 -2.32
N PRO A 131 -8.46 10.78 -1.20
CA PRO A 131 -9.35 9.62 -1.00
C PRO A 131 -10.35 9.44 -2.15
N PHE A 132 -10.67 10.51 -2.87
CA PHE A 132 -11.59 10.51 -4.00
C PHE A 132 -10.90 10.28 -5.36
N THR A 133 -9.57 10.24 -5.41
CA THR A 133 -8.82 9.96 -6.64
C THR A 133 -8.96 8.48 -6.99
N LYS A 134 -9.72 8.19 -8.05
CA LYS A 134 -9.86 6.82 -8.56
C LYS A 134 -8.62 6.45 -9.38
N ARG A 135 -8.00 5.29 -9.08
CA ARG A 135 -6.76 4.83 -9.75
C ARG A 135 -6.89 4.66 -11.27
N TRP A 136 -8.09 4.40 -11.76
CA TRP A 136 -8.40 4.22 -13.19
C TRP A 136 -8.79 5.54 -13.90
N TRP A 137 -8.82 6.65 -13.18
CA TRP A 137 -9.20 7.95 -13.74
C TRP A 137 -8.02 8.58 -14.50
N THR A 138 -8.25 9.04 -15.73
CA THR A 138 -7.24 9.65 -16.58
C THR A 138 -7.67 11.03 -17.06
N ALA A 139 -6.72 11.84 -17.56
CA ALA A 139 -7.01 13.19 -18.04
C ALA A 139 -7.96 13.20 -19.25
N GLU A 140 -7.89 12.16 -20.09
CA GLU A 140 -8.81 11.97 -21.22
C GLU A 140 -10.26 11.82 -20.72
N LEU A 141 -10.48 11.12 -19.59
CA LEU A 141 -11.82 10.99 -18.99
C LEU A 141 -12.35 12.30 -18.39
N ASP A 142 -11.47 13.22 -17.98
CA ASP A 142 -11.89 14.56 -17.54
C ASP A 142 -12.36 15.42 -18.73
N GLN A 143 -11.78 15.23 -19.91
CA GLN A 143 -12.21 15.93 -21.12
C GLN A 143 -13.63 15.48 -21.55
N GLU A 144 -13.91 14.18 -21.48
CA GLU A 144 -15.21 13.58 -21.81
C GLU A 144 -16.35 14.04 -20.89
N LYS A 145 -16.08 14.35 -19.62
CA LYS A 145 -17.08 14.93 -18.70
C LYS A 145 -17.65 16.26 -19.18
N THR A 146 -16.90 17.01 -19.97
CA THR A 146 -17.27 18.36 -20.40
C THR A 146 -18.11 18.35 -21.67
N VAL A 147 -18.07 17.24 -22.42
CA VAL A 147 -18.79 17.06 -23.69
C VAL A 147 -20.25 16.65 -23.47
N VAL A 148 -20.58 16.06 -22.32
CA VAL A 148 -21.96 15.71 -21.94
C VAL A 148 -22.58 16.89 -21.17
N LYS A 149 -23.01 17.91 -21.91
CA LYS A 149 -23.96 18.93 -21.45
C LYS A 149 -25.11 19.06 -22.44
#